data_AF-A0A314US35-F1
#
_entry.id   AF-A0A314US35-F1
#
_cell.length_a   1.000
_cell.length_b   1.000
_cell.length_c   1.000
_cell.angle_alpha   90.00
_cell.angle_beta   90.00
_cell.angle_gamma   90.00
#
_symmetry.space_group_name_H-M   'P 1'
#
loop_
_entity.id
_entity.type
_entity.pdbx_description
1 polymer ?
#
loop_
_entity_poly.entity_id
_entity_poly.type
_entity_poly.pdbx_seq_one_letter_code
_entity_poly.pdbx_strand_id
1 'polypeptide(L)'
;MMNKIIKCPRVTSIFAVLFHNLQAYNVKVMFSRNAFLVDIIATKAGRVLKLDSIESGKMWKGIDFLIFNTWHWWLHSGRKQPWDLIQEGNRMYKDMDRLVAYKKGLNTWARWIDTNLDPKKTRVFFQAVSPDHNK
;
A
#
# COMPACT_ATOMS: atom_id res chain seq x y z
N MET A 1 -24.90 -20.54 23.07
CA MET A 1 -23.74 -20.46 22.17
C MET A 1 -24.25 -20.18 20.76
N MET A 2 -23.92 -19.03 20.17
CA MET A 2 -24.29 -18.70 18.79
C MET A 2 -23.04 -18.23 18.05
N ASN A 3 -22.58 -19.06 17.12
CA ASN A 3 -21.50 -18.74 16.19
C ASN A 3 -21.95 -17.61 15.27
N LYS A 4 -21.51 -16.38 15.53
CA LYS A 4 -21.59 -15.31 14.54
C LYS A 4 -20.48 -15.54 13.51
N ILE A 5 -20.88 -16.06 12.35
CA ILE A 5 -20.08 -16.02 11.13
C ILE A 5 -19.88 -14.54 10.79
N ILE A 6 -18.67 -14.04 11.01
CA ILE A 6 -18.28 -12.69 10.59
C ILE A 6 -18.16 -12.73 9.07
N LYS A 7 -19.21 -12.29 8.37
CA LYS A 7 -19.12 -12.03 6.93
C LYS A 7 -18.22 -10.82 6.72
N CYS A 8 -17.08 -11.02 6.06
CA CYS A 8 -16.20 -9.94 5.64
C CYS A 8 -16.92 -9.11 4.55
N PRO A 9 -17.23 -7.83 4.78
CA PRO A 9 -17.90 -7.01 3.77
C PRO A 9 -16.95 -6.76 2.58
N ARG A 10 -17.52 -6.62 1.38
CA ARG A 10 -16.76 -6.20 0.19
C ARG A 10 -16.10 -4.86 0.49
N VAL A 11 -14.78 -4.85 0.59
CA VAL A 11 -13.97 -3.66 0.84
C VAL A 11 -14.03 -2.75 -0.40
N THR A 12 -15.01 -1.87 -0.46
CA THR A 12 -14.78 -0.54 -1.04
C THR A 12 -13.78 0.16 -0.11
N SER A 13 -12.73 0.75 -0.67
CA SER A 13 -11.58 1.33 0.05
C SER A 13 -11.98 2.20 1.25
N ILE A 14 -12.08 1.58 2.43
CA ILE A 14 -12.04 2.25 3.72
C ILE A 14 -10.60 2.04 4.17
N PHE A 15 -9.84 3.12 4.34
CA PHE A 15 -8.54 3.07 4.99
C PHE A 15 -8.75 2.52 6.40
N ALA A 16 -8.56 1.21 6.58
CA ALA A 16 -8.57 0.59 7.89
C ALA A 16 -7.21 0.89 8.54
N VAL A 17 -7.21 1.80 9.51
CA VAL A 17 -6.08 2.03 10.39
C VAL A 17 -6.43 1.44 11.75
N LEU A 18 -5.62 0.50 12.22
CA LEU A 18 -5.77 -0.11 13.54
C LEU A 18 -4.70 0.47 14.45
N PHE A 19 -5.11 0.96 15.62
CA PHE A 19 -4.20 1.42 16.67
C PHE A 19 -4.27 0.48 17.86
N HIS A 20 -3.10 0.12 18.38
CA HIS A 20 -2.97 -0.59 19.65
C HIS A 20 -1.98 0.15 20.54
N ASN A 21 -2.42 0.49 21.76
CA ASN A 21 -1.63 1.26 22.71
C ASN A 21 -1.17 0.35 23.85
N LEU A 22 0.14 0.18 23.98
CA LEU A 22 0.79 -0.53 25.08
C LEU A 22 1.24 0.51 26.12
N GLN A 23 0.29 0.95 26.95
CA GLN A 23 0.48 2.08 27.87
C GLN A 23 1.66 1.89 28.83
N ALA A 24 1.85 0.67 29.35
CA ALA A 24 2.96 0.34 30.26
C ALA A 24 4.35 0.61 29.67
N TYR A 25 4.47 0.65 28.34
CA TYR A 25 5.72 0.87 27.62
C TYR A 25 5.74 2.18 26.83
N ASN A 26 4.66 2.98 26.89
CA ASN A 26 4.46 4.15 26.03
C ASN A 26 4.65 3.85 24.53
N VAL A 27 4.26 2.65 24.08
CA VAL A 27 4.37 2.21 22.68
C VAL A 27 3.00 2.26 22.02
N LYS A 28 2.95 2.77 20.78
CA LYS A 28 1.77 2.75 19.92
C LYS A 28 2.09 1.97 18.66
N VAL A 29 1.28 0.96 18.36
CA VAL A 29 1.37 0.18 17.13
C VAL A 29 0.25 0.60 16.20
N MET A 30 0.60 0.93 14.96
CA MET A 30 -0.35 1.30 13.92
C MET A 30 -0.23 0.32 12.75
N PHE A 31 -1.34 -0.24 12.31
CA PHE A 31 -1.42 -0.99 11.06
C PHE A 31 -2.25 -0.20 10.06
N SER A 32 -1.71 0.03 8.87
CA SER A 32 -2.43 0.67 7.76
C SER A 32 -2.29 -0.15 6.48
N ARG A 33 -3.42 -0.36 5.81
CA ARG A 33 -3.48 -1.17 4.60
C ARG A 33 -3.43 -0.29 3.35
N ASN A 34 -2.26 -0.25 2.71
CA ASN A 34 -2.12 0.19 1.32
C ASN A 34 -1.31 -0.88 0.56
N ALA A 35 -2.00 -1.70 -0.24
CA ALA A 35 -1.38 -2.86 -0.88
C ALA A 35 -0.31 -2.51 -1.92
N PHE A 36 -0.35 -1.30 -2.49
CA PHE A 36 0.51 -0.87 -3.59
C PHE A 36 1.48 0.25 -3.19
N LEU A 37 1.33 0.82 -1.98
CA LEU A 37 2.02 2.01 -1.46
C LEU A 37 1.72 3.32 -2.23
N VAL A 38 1.50 3.22 -3.54
CA VAL A 38 1.04 4.30 -4.42
C VAL A 38 -0.48 4.39 -4.48
N ASP A 39 -0.97 5.52 -4.99
CA ASP A 39 -2.39 5.85 -4.97
C ASP A 39 -3.20 5.11 -6.03
N ILE A 40 -4.40 4.64 -5.66
CA ILE A 40 -5.47 4.27 -6.59
C ILE A 40 -6.59 5.29 -6.42
N ILE A 41 -6.91 6.02 -7.48
CA ILE A 41 -7.96 7.05 -7.47
C ILE A 41 -9.13 6.69 -8.35
N ALA A 42 -10.35 7.05 -7.96
CA ALA A 42 -11.53 6.95 -8.80
C ALA A 42 -11.61 8.18 -9.73
N THR A 43 -11.76 7.95 -11.03
CA THR A 43 -11.92 9.01 -12.04
C THR A 43 -13.13 8.71 -12.92
N LYS A 44 -13.52 9.66 -13.79
CA LYS A 44 -14.56 9.43 -14.80
C LYS A 44 -14.21 8.30 -15.78
N ALA A 45 -12.92 8.00 -15.98
CA ALA A 45 -12.44 6.94 -16.86
C ALA A 45 -12.29 5.57 -16.15
N GLY A 46 -12.56 5.50 -14.84
CA GLY A 46 -12.38 4.31 -14.01
C GLY A 46 -11.37 4.53 -12.87
N ARG A 47 -11.00 3.44 -12.20
CA ARG A 47 -9.99 3.42 -11.13
C ARG A 47 -8.59 3.47 -11.75
N VAL A 48 -7.77 4.43 -11.35
CA VAL A 48 -6.45 4.67 -11.90
C VAL A 48 -5.40 4.38 -10.85
N LEU A 49 -4.50 3.42 -11.13
CA LEU A 49 -3.27 3.22 -10.36
C LEU A 49 -2.24 4.28 -10.78
N LYS A 50 -1.93 5.23 -9.90
CA LYS A 50 -0.97 6.31 -10.17
C LYS A 50 0.40 5.92 -9.64
N LEU A 51 1.33 5.51 -10.52
CA LEU A 51 2.65 5.00 -10.11
C LEU A 51 3.57 6.06 -9.50
N ASP A 52 3.26 7.35 -9.70
CA ASP A 52 4.10 8.48 -9.27
C ASP A 52 3.44 9.31 -8.14
N SER A 53 2.48 8.74 -7.40
CA SER A 53 1.70 9.46 -6.38
C SER A 53 1.58 8.67 -5.09
N ILE A 54 1.86 9.32 -3.95
CA ILE A 54 1.75 8.75 -2.60
C ILE A 54 1.16 9.81 -1.66
N GLU A 55 -0.17 9.95 -1.67
CA GLU A 55 -0.86 10.86 -0.76
C GLU A 55 -0.93 10.29 0.66
N SER A 56 -1.07 8.96 0.77
CA SER A 56 -1.11 8.25 2.06
C SER A 56 0.18 8.37 2.89
N GLY A 57 1.29 8.79 2.27
CA GLY A 57 2.59 8.94 2.93
C GLY A 57 2.59 9.99 4.03
N LYS A 58 1.69 10.98 3.99
CA LYS A 58 1.57 12.02 5.04
C LYS A 58 1.41 11.42 6.44
N MET A 59 0.75 10.26 6.55
CA MET A 59 0.53 9.55 7.81
C MET A 59 1.79 8.86 8.35
N TRP A 60 2.84 8.68 7.53
CA TRP A 60 4.09 8.03 7.97
C TRP A 60 5.04 9.01 8.67
N LYS A 61 4.80 10.31 8.56
CA LYS A 61 5.63 11.33 9.19
C LYS A 61 5.48 11.27 10.71
N GLY A 62 6.62 11.39 11.41
CA GLY A 62 6.66 11.37 12.88
C GLY A 62 6.56 9.97 13.50
N ILE A 63 6.62 8.91 12.69
CA ILE A 63 6.69 7.52 13.19
C ILE A 63 8.15 7.12 13.37
N ASP A 64 8.50 6.54 14.51
CA ASP A 64 9.89 6.11 14.82
C ASP A 64 10.31 4.87 14.02
N PHE A 65 9.38 3.96 13.77
CA PHE A 65 9.62 2.70 13.05
C PHE A 65 8.55 2.45 11.99
N LEU A 66 8.96 2.40 10.73
CA LEU A 66 8.08 2.08 9.61
C LEU A 66 8.47 0.73 9.01
N ILE A 67 7.50 -0.18 8.90
CA ILE A 67 7.69 -1.50 8.29
C ILE A 67 6.73 -1.60 7.11
N PHE A 68 7.29 -1.67 5.90
CA PHE A 68 6.53 -1.76 4.66
C PHE A 68 6.57 -3.17 4.10
N ASN A 69 5.51 -3.58 3.41
CA ASN A 69 5.48 -4.77 2.58
C ASN A 69 4.56 -4.53 1.39
N THR A 70 5.02 -4.90 0.20
CA THR A 70 4.17 -4.89 -0.99
C THR A 70 4.66 -5.91 -2.02
N TRP A 71 3.78 -6.82 -2.44
CA TRP A 71 4.06 -7.82 -3.48
C TRP A 71 2.79 -8.48 -4.05
N HIS A 72 2.14 -9.36 -3.27
CA HIS A 72 1.16 -10.33 -3.78
C HIS A 72 0.03 -9.71 -4.64
N TRP A 73 -0.43 -8.50 -4.27
CA TRP A 73 -1.51 -7.80 -4.98
C TRP A 73 -1.09 -7.21 -6.34
N TRP A 74 0.20 -7.00 -6.58
CA TRP A 74 0.71 -6.53 -7.88
C TRP A 74 0.51 -7.57 -8.97
N LEU A 75 0.45 -8.86 -8.61
CA LEU A 75 0.25 -9.95 -9.57
C LEU A 75 -1.22 -10.16 -9.93
N HIS A 76 -2.16 -9.42 -9.31
CA HIS A 76 -3.57 -9.57 -9.61
C HIS A 76 -3.91 -9.11 -11.03
N SER A 77 -4.73 -9.92 -11.70
CA SER A 77 -5.27 -9.65 -13.03
C SER A 77 -6.78 -9.98 -13.07
N GLY A 78 -7.45 -9.55 -14.14
CA GLY A 78 -8.88 -9.79 -14.33
C GLY A 78 -9.73 -9.26 -13.17
N ARG A 79 -10.66 -10.07 -12.66
CA ARG A 79 -11.59 -9.67 -11.58
C ARG A 79 -10.90 -9.31 -10.27
N LYS A 80 -9.67 -9.76 -10.03
CA LYS A 80 -8.91 -9.47 -8.81
C LYS A 80 -8.14 -8.14 -8.89
N GLN A 81 -8.07 -7.52 -10.07
CA GLN A 81 -7.34 -6.28 -10.29
C GLN A 81 -8.10 -5.07 -9.71
N PRO A 82 -7.48 -4.28 -8.81
CA PRO A 82 -8.14 -3.15 -8.17
C PRO A 82 -8.11 -1.85 -8.99
N TRP A 83 -7.46 -1.83 -10.17
CA TRP A 83 -7.44 -0.69 -11.09
C TRP A 83 -7.97 -1.07 -12.49
N ASP A 84 -8.43 -0.07 -13.23
CA ASP A 84 -8.93 -0.20 -14.60
C ASP A 84 -7.96 0.41 -15.63
N LEU A 85 -7.07 1.30 -15.16
CA LEU A 85 -6.04 2.02 -15.90
C LEU A 85 -4.79 2.23 -15.02
N ILE A 86 -3.64 2.45 -15.65
CA ILE A 86 -2.37 2.78 -14.98
C ILE A 86 -1.89 4.14 -15.51
N GLN A 87 -1.43 5.00 -14.61
CA GLN A 87 -0.86 6.30 -14.94
C GLN A 87 0.61 6.38 -14.52
N GLU A 88 1.45 6.85 -15.45
CA GLU A 88 2.84 7.26 -15.20
C GLU A 88 3.04 8.68 -15.75
N GLY A 89 3.32 9.65 -14.87
CA GLY A 89 3.33 11.06 -15.21
C GLY A 89 2.04 11.48 -15.91
N ASN A 90 2.17 11.91 -17.18
CA ASN A 90 1.05 12.33 -18.02
C ASN A 90 0.55 11.22 -18.97
N ARG A 91 1.12 10.01 -18.90
CA ARG A 91 0.76 8.89 -19.79
C ARG A 91 -0.23 7.97 -19.11
N MET A 92 -1.26 7.58 -19.86
CA MET A 92 -2.29 6.63 -19.44
C MET A 92 -2.12 5.33 -20.22
N TYR A 93 -2.17 4.22 -19.50
CA TYR A 93 -2.07 2.87 -20.06
C TYR A 93 -3.30 2.07 -19.67
N LYS A 94 -3.78 1.23 -20.59
CA LYS A 94 -4.85 0.27 -20.26
C LYS A 94 -4.36 -0.79 -19.29
N ASP A 95 -3.13 -1.25 -19.50
CA ASP A 95 -2.44 -2.16 -18.61
C ASP A 95 -0.91 -2.03 -18.79
N MET A 96 -0.14 -2.65 -17.89
CA MET A 96 1.33 -2.65 -17.90
C MET A 96 1.86 -3.98 -17.38
N ASP A 97 3.04 -4.40 -17.83
CA ASP A 97 3.74 -5.53 -17.20
C ASP A 97 3.84 -5.33 -15.68
N ARG A 98 3.55 -6.39 -14.91
CA ARG A 98 3.40 -6.28 -13.45
C ARG A 98 4.72 -5.98 -12.75
N LEU A 99 5.85 -6.49 -13.25
CA LEU A 99 7.16 -6.20 -12.70
C LEU A 99 7.59 -4.77 -13.03
N VAL A 100 7.26 -4.29 -14.23
CA VAL A 100 7.48 -2.89 -14.61
C VAL A 100 6.67 -1.94 -13.72
N ALA A 101 5.37 -2.21 -13.52
CA ALA A 101 4.51 -1.42 -12.65
C ALA A 101 5.02 -1.44 -11.19
N TYR A 102 5.37 -2.63 -10.68
CA TYR A 102 5.93 -2.83 -9.34
C TYR A 102 7.21 -2.01 -9.14
N LYS A 103 8.18 -2.13 -10.06
CA LYS A 103 9.44 -1.40 -10.01
C LYS A 103 9.22 0.12 -9.98
N LYS A 104 8.31 0.63 -10.82
CA LYS A 104 8.00 2.06 -10.86
C LYS A 104 7.36 2.55 -9.56
N GLY A 105 6.36 1.83 -9.04
CA GLY A 105 5.72 2.17 -7.76
C GLY A 105 6.71 2.13 -6.59
N LEU A 106 7.58 1.12 -6.55
CA LEU A 106 8.60 0.99 -5.51
C LEU A 106 9.65 2.11 -5.59
N ASN A 107 10.06 2.51 -6.79
CA ASN A 107 10.96 3.67 -6.97
C ASN A 107 10.31 4.98 -6.50
N THR A 108 9.01 5.16 -6.71
CA THR A 108 8.27 6.31 -6.17
C THR A 108 8.22 6.27 -4.64
N TRP A 109 7.96 5.10 -4.05
CA TRP A 109 8.01 4.91 -2.60
C TRP A 109 9.40 5.22 -2.03
N ALA A 110 10.47 4.68 -2.61
CA ALA A 110 11.84 4.91 -2.15
C ALA A 110 12.19 6.41 -2.18
N ARG A 111 11.93 7.09 -3.30
CA ARG A 111 12.12 8.55 -3.41
C ARG A 111 11.31 9.33 -2.39
N TRP A 112 10.07 8.93 -2.14
CA TRP A 112 9.23 9.57 -1.12
C TRP A 112 9.87 9.44 0.26
N ILE A 113 10.35 8.25 0.64
CA ILE A 113 11.04 8.00 1.92
C ILE A 113 12.27 8.91 2.05
N ASP A 114 13.16 8.89 1.05
CA ASP A 114 14.40 9.67 1.06
C ASP A 114 14.15 11.19 1.15
N THR A 115 13.04 11.66 0.55
CA THR A 115 12.69 13.08 0.53
C THR A 115 11.97 13.54 1.80
N ASN A 116 11.21 12.67 2.45
CA ASN A 116 10.25 13.07 3.49
C ASN A 116 10.62 12.65 4.92
N LEU A 117 11.56 11.74 5.10
CA LEU A 117 11.91 11.18 6.41
C LEU A 117 13.35 11.50 6.79
N ASP A 118 13.55 11.82 8.08
CA ASP A 118 14.88 11.97 8.67
C ASP A 118 15.36 10.60 9.17
N PRO A 119 16.42 10.00 8.59
CA PRO A 119 16.90 8.69 8.99
C PRO A 119 17.46 8.65 10.43
N LYS A 120 17.73 9.81 11.05
CA LYS A 120 18.12 9.88 12.47
C LYS A 120 16.92 9.72 13.41
N LYS A 121 15.70 9.98 12.92
CA LYS A 121 14.45 9.92 13.72
C LYS A 121 13.61 8.70 13.38
N THR A 122 13.56 8.32 12.11
CA THR A 122 12.71 7.23 11.63
C THR A 122 13.56 6.11 11.05
N ARG A 123 13.40 4.90 11.58
CA ARG A 123 13.98 3.68 10.98
C ARG A 123 12.98 3.03 10.05
N VAL A 124 13.41 2.76 8.82
CA VAL A 124 12.58 2.18 7.77
C VAL A 124 13.03 0.76 7.47
N PHE A 125 12.07 -0.15 7.43
CA PHE A 125 12.24 -1.55 7.07
C PHE A 125 11.31 -1.89 5.91
N PHE A 126 11.77 -2.79 5.04
CA PHE A 126 10.95 -3.36 3.98
C PHE A 126 11.00 -4.88 4.08
N GLN A 127 9.86 -5.50 4.35
CA GLN A 127 9.73 -6.94 4.33
C GLN A 127 9.69 -7.42 2.88
N ALA A 128 10.60 -8.31 2.54
CA ALA A 128 10.69 -8.92 1.22
C ALA A 128 9.43 -9.72 0.84
N VAL A 129 9.41 -10.19 -0.41
CA VAL A 129 8.35 -11.04 -0.95
C VAL A 129 8.14 -12.28 -0.08
N SER A 130 6.93 -12.45 0.45
CA SER A 130 6.54 -13.71 1.09
C SER A 130 6.34 -14.79 0.03
N PRO A 131 6.84 -16.02 0.25
CA PRO A 131 6.72 -17.10 -0.71
C PRO A 131 5.25 -17.52 -0.90
N ASP A 132 4.88 -17.83 -2.15
CA ASP A 132 3.65 -18.53 -2.44
C ASP A 132 3.88 -20.04 -2.32
N HIS A 133 2.96 -20.75 -1.69
CA HIS A 133 3.04 -22.21 -1.48
C HIS A 133 2.18 -22.98 -2.49
N ASN A 134 2.21 -22.56 -3.75
CA ASN A 134 1.52 -23.27 -4.82
C ASN A 134 2.38 -24.45 -5.29
N LYS A 135 1.76 -25.62 -5.46
CA LYS A 135 2.38 -26.80 -6.06
C LYS A 135 2.40 -26.69 -7.58
#